data_AF-A0A7D5RAP3-F1
#
_entry.id   AF-A0A7D5RAP3-F1
#
_cell.length_a   1.000
_cell.length_b   1.000
_cell.length_c   1.000
_cell.angle_alpha   90.00
_cell.angle_beta   90.00
_cell.angle_gamma   90.00
#
_symmetry.space_group_name_H-M   'P 1'
#
loop_
_entity.id
_entity.type
_entity.pdbx_description
1 polymer ?
#
loop_
_entity_poly.entity_id
_entity_poly.type
_entity_poly.pdbx_seq_one_letter_code
_entity_poly.pdbx_strand_id
1 'polypeptide(L)'
;MLGRFNPVDNSLYRISLEEFIPIESVNPDLFSLEFCTESLVKELGDVSEKYPHLTVMGWFHTHPGHGLFLSVPDMTIQMGFFREPYQIAMEIDSLSKI
;
A
#
# COMPACT_ATOMS: atom_id res chain seq x y z
N MET A 1 2.25 1.66 -3.84
CA MET A 1 3.58 2.28 -3.75
C MET A 1 4.59 1.39 -4.45
N LEU A 2 5.49 1.99 -5.23
CA LEU A 2 6.53 1.26 -5.95
C LEU A 2 7.92 1.71 -5.51
N GLY A 3 8.90 0.83 -5.65
CA GLY A 3 10.27 1.13 -5.28
C GLY A 3 11.17 -0.08 -5.39
N ARG A 4 12.23 -0.12 -4.58
CA ARG A 4 13.22 -1.20 -4.57
C ARG A 4 13.46 -1.68 -3.15
N PHE A 5 13.82 -2.95 -3.02
CA PHE A 5 14.28 -3.52 -1.75
C PHE A 5 15.63 -4.20 -1.95
N ASN A 6 16.47 -4.13 -0.93
CA ASN A 6 17.74 -4.84 -0.86
C ASN A 6 17.85 -5.52 0.51
N PRO A 7 17.99 -6.85 0.58
CA PRO A 7 18.24 -7.54 1.84
C PRO A 7 19.62 -7.13 2.37
N VAL A 8 19.67 -6.75 3.65
CA VAL A 8 20.91 -6.47 4.39
C VAL A 8 21.33 -7.72 5.17
N ASP A 9 20.35 -8.42 5.74
CA ASP A 9 20.49 -9.76 6.33
C ASP A 9 19.17 -10.55 6.19
N ASN A 10 19.04 -11.70 6.86
CA ASN A 10 17.86 -12.58 6.77
C ASN A 10 16.56 -11.95 7.30
N SER A 11 16.63 -10.83 8.02
CA SER A 11 15.50 -10.15 8.67
C SER A 11 15.43 -8.65 8.38
N LEU A 12 16.51 -8.07 7.86
CA LEU A 12 16.63 -6.65 7.62
C LEU A 12 16.64 -6.35 6.13
N TYR A 13 15.73 -5.47 5.71
CA TYR A 13 15.62 -4.98 4.34
C TYR A 13 15.82 -3.47 4.32
N ARG A 14 16.60 -2.99 3.35
CA ARG A 14 16.61 -1.57 2.98
C ARG A 14 15.66 -1.37 1.82
N ILE A 15 14.66 -0.53 2.02
CA ILE A 15 13.67 -0.19 1.00
C ILE A 15 13.81 1.26 0.54
N SER A 16 13.56 1.51 -0.73
CA SER A 16 13.27 2.83 -1.31
C SER A 16 11.83 2.86 -1.78
N LEU A 17 11.15 3.99 -1.58
CA LEU A 17 9.87 4.29 -2.21
C LEU A 17 10.12 5.36 -3.26
N GLU A 18 9.77 5.07 -4.51
CA GLU A 18 10.15 5.88 -5.67
C GLU A 18 8.93 6.42 -6.41
N GLU A 19 7.85 5.64 -6.49
CA GLU A 19 6.63 6.06 -7.20
C GLU A 19 5.36 5.76 -6.39
N PHE A 20 4.39 6.66 -6.51
CA PHE A 20 3.08 6.54 -5.86
C PHE A 20 2.01 6.54 -6.95
N ILE A 21 1.40 5.37 -7.15
CA ILE A 21 0.31 5.21 -8.11
C ILE A 21 -1.01 5.32 -7.34
N PRO A 22 -1.84 6.34 -7.60
CA PRO A 22 -3.16 6.42 -7.00
C PRO A 22 -4.05 5.32 -7.58
N ILE A 23 -4.81 4.66 -6.71
CA ILE A 23 -5.88 3.75 -7.12
C ILE A 23 -7.19 4.53 -7.01
N GLU A 24 -7.87 4.71 -8.14
CA GLU A 24 -9.17 5.38 -8.16
C GLU A 24 -10.23 4.38 -7.65
N SER A 25 -10.80 4.66 -6.48
CA SER A 25 -11.92 3.86 -5.96
C SER A 25 -13.16 4.08 -6.82
N VAL A 26 -13.81 2.98 -7.23
CA VAL A 26 -15.04 3.01 -8.05
C VAL A 26 -16.24 3.60 -7.28
N ASN A 27 -16.18 3.68 -5.94
CA ASN A 27 -17.17 4.37 -5.10
C ASN A 27 -16.48 5.29 -4.07
N PRO A 28 -16.70 6.62 -4.12
CA PRO A 28 -16.12 7.58 -3.18
C PRO A 28 -16.87 7.72 -1.84
N ASP A 29 -17.96 6.97 -1.63
CA ASP A 29 -18.77 7.09 -0.42
C ASP A 29 -18.22 6.22 0.73
N LEU A 30 -17.57 6.92 1.67
CA LEU A 30 -17.47 6.59 3.10
C LEU A 30 -16.69 5.33 3.49
N PHE A 31 -15.43 5.55 3.89
CA PHE A 31 -14.65 4.72 4.83
C PHE A 31 -14.33 3.27 4.47
N SER A 32 -14.82 2.73 3.35
CA SER A 32 -14.41 1.42 2.84
C SER A 32 -13.71 1.58 1.50
N LEU A 33 -12.37 1.46 1.50
CA LEU A 33 -11.71 0.92 0.31
C LEU A 33 -12.16 -0.53 0.18
N GLU A 34 -13.27 -0.75 -0.52
CA GLU A 34 -13.58 -2.07 -1.04
C GLU A 34 -12.57 -2.36 -2.13
N PHE A 35 -11.42 -2.92 -1.74
CA PHE A 35 -10.52 -3.58 -2.66
C PHE A 35 -11.28 -4.76 -3.26
N CYS A 36 -11.95 -4.54 -4.39
CA CYS A 36 -12.38 -5.66 -5.21
C CYS A 36 -11.10 -6.39 -5.63
N THR A 37 -10.88 -7.58 -5.08
CA THR A 37 -9.66 -8.39 -5.27
C THR A 37 -9.25 -8.49 -6.74
N GLU A 38 -10.22 -8.57 -7.65
CA GLU A 38 -9.99 -8.64 -9.10
C GLU A 38 -9.45 -7.31 -9.68
N SER A 39 -9.97 -6.16 -9.23
CA SER A 39 -9.48 -4.84 -9.66
C SER A 39 -8.04 -4.61 -9.20
N LEU A 40 -7.75 -4.97 -7.94
CA LEU A 40 -6.40 -4.82 -7.39
C LEU A 40 -5.39 -5.68 -8.16
N VAL A 41 -5.72 -6.93 -8.46
CA VAL A 41 -4.83 -7.81 -9.24
C VAL A 41 -4.57 -7.25 -10.63
N LYS A 42 -5.63 -6.77 -11.31
CA LYS A 42 -5.49 -6.17 -12.64
C LYS A 42 -4.60 -4.92 -12.60
N GLU A 43 -4.86 -4.00 -11.69
CA GLU A 43 -4.08 -2.77 -11.56
C GLU A 43 -2.63 -3.04 -11.19
N LEU A 44 -2.36 -4.00 -10.29
CA LEU A 44 -1.00 -4.42 -9.98
C LEU A 44 -0.28 -5.01 -11.20
N GLY A 45 -1.00 -5.72 -12.07
CA GLY A 45 -0.51 -6.19 -13.36
C GLY A 45 -0.13 -5.04 -14.29
N ASP A 46 -1.07 -4.12 -14.54
CA ASP A 46 -0.85 -2.94 -15.40
C ASP A 46 0.32 -2.08 -14.90
N VAL A 47 0.44 -1.94 -13.58
CA VAL A 47 1.53 -1.22 -12.93
C VAL A 47 2.87 -1.94 -13.13
N SER A 48 2.90 -3.27 -13.01
CA SER A 48 4.12 -4.05 -13.26
C SER A 48 4.58 -3.96 -14.71
N GLU A 49 3.66 -3.85 -15.67
CA GLU A 49 4.00 -3.66 -17.09
C GLU A 49 4.56 -2.26 -17.35
N LYS A 50 3.98 -1.24 -16.72
CA LYS A 50 4.40 0.16 -16.88
C LYS A 50 5.73 0.46 -16.18
N TYR A 51 6.01 -0.18 -15.04
CA TYR A 51 7.21 0.05 -14.24
C TYR A 51 8.00 -1.25 -14.02
N PRO A 52 8.56 -1.87 -15.08
CA PRO A 52 9.17 -3.19 -14.99
C PRO A 52 10.45 -3.24 -14.13
N HIS A 53 10.99 -2.07 -13.75
CA HIS A 53 12.20 -1.93 -12.94
C HIS A 53 11.92 -1.59 -11.48
N LEU A 54 10.64 -1.48 -11.10
CA LEU A 54 10.20 -1.21 -9.73
C LEU A 54 9.33 -2.37 -9.23
N THR A 55 9.38 -2.59 -7.92
CA THR A 55 8.57 -3.60 -7.24
C THR A 55 7.46 -2.91 -6.47
N VAL A 56 6.32 -3.60 -6.33
CA VAL A 56 5.24 -3.18 -5.44
C VAL A 56 5.70 -3.33 -3.99
N MET A 57 5.95 -2.18 -3.35
CA MET A 57 6.48 -2.08 -1.99
C MET A 57 5.38 -2.01 -0.92
N GLY A 58 4.11 -1.98 -1.32
CA GLY A 58 2.98 -1.86 -0.41
C GLY A 58 2.01 -0.77 -0.81
N TRP A 59 1.25 -0.29 0.16
CA TRP A 59 0.12 0.63 -0.05
C TRP A 59 0.01 1.64 1.10
N PHE A 60 -0.72 2.71 0.83
CA PHE A 60 -1.01 3.72 1.84
C PHE A 60 -2.41 4.27 1.62
N HIS A 61 -3.02 4.74 2.70
CA HIS A 61 -4.26 5.51 2.67
C HIS A 61 -4.26 6.54 3.79
N THR A 62 -5.31 7.35 3.84
CA THR A 62 -5.44 8.44 4.80
C THR A 62 -6.62 8.27 5.73
N HIS A 63 -6.43 8.52 7.02
CA HIS A 63 -7.47 8.69 8.04
C HIS A 63 -7.44 10.11 8.64
N PRO A 64 -8.04 11.11 7.97
CA PRO A 64 -7.95 12.51 8.40
C PRO A 64 -8.62 12.76 9.76
N GLY A 65 -7.84 12.99 10.82
CA GLY A 65 -8.31 13.35 12.16
C GLY A 65 -8.70 12.17 13.07
N HIS A 66 -8.41 10.93 12.66
CA HIS A 66 -8.73 9.73 13.43
C HIS A 66 -7.50 9.08 14.10
N GLY A 67 -6.31 9.66 13.93
CA GLY A 67 -5.05 9.12 14.43
C GLY A 67 -4.45 8.03 13.54
N LEU A 68 -3.30 7.49 13.95
CA LEU A 68 -2.52 6.52 13.16
C LEU A 68 -2.70 5.10 13.70
N PHE A 69 -3.48 4.29 13.00
CA PHE A 69 -3.64 2.85 13.30
C PHE A 69 -4.07 2.10 12.05
N LEU A 70 -3.70 0.82 11.96
CA LEU A 70 -4.26 -0.10 10.96
C LEU A 70 -5.53 -0.73 11.53
N SER A 71 -6.66 -0.52 10.87
CA SER A 71 -7.93 -1.14 11.20
C SER A 71 -7.92 -2.64 10.87
N VAL A 72 -8.93 -3.38 11.34
CA VAL A 72 -9.09 -4.81 10.99
C VAL A 72 -9.20 -5.03 9.46
N PRO A 73 -9.97 -4.22 8.70
CA PRO A 73 -9.90 -4.23 7.24
C PRO A 73 -8.48 -4.03 6.69
N ASP A 74 -7.74 -3.04 7.19
CA ASP A 74 -6.37 -2.75 6.72
C ASP A 74 -5.42 -3.93 6.96
N MET A 75 -5.52 -4.56 8.14
CA MET A 75 -4.78 -5.78 8.45
C MET A 75 -5.16 -6.93 7.50
N THR A 76 -6.43 -7.05 7.11
CA THR A 76 -6.90 -8.08 6.17
C THR A 76 -6.27 -7.88 4.79
N ILE A 77 -6.21 -6.64 4.31
CA ILE A 77 -5.55 -6.29 3.04
C ILE A 77 -4.05 -6.58 3.11
N GLN A 78 -3.38 -6.10 4.16
CA GLN A 78 -1.95 -6.29 4.34
C GLN A 78 -1.59 -7.78 4.39
N MET A 79 -2.28 -8.57 5.23
CA MET A 79 -2.00 -10.01 5.36
C MET A 79 -2.47 -10.83 4.17
N GLY A 80 -3.46 -10.36 3.41
CA GLY A 80 -3.98 -11.04 2.22
C GLY A 80 -3.11 -10.86 0.99
N PHE A 81 -2.69 -9.63 0.72
CA PHE A 81 -2.09 -9.23 -0.56
C PHE A 81 -0.63 -8.79 -0.48
N PHE A 82 -0.18 -8.27 0.66
CA PHE A 82 1.14 -7.66 0.83
C PHE A 82 1.98 -8.43 1.86
N ARG A 83 2.30 -9.68 1.50
CA ARG A 83 2.84 -10.69 2.43
C ARG A 83 4.36 -10.74 2.51
N GLU A 84 5.04 -10.05 1.61
CA GLU A 84 6.49 -10.05 1.58
C GLU A 84 7.06 -9.21 2.74
N PRO A 85 8.18 -9.60 3.35
CA PRO A 85 8.73 -8.94 4.54
C PRO A 85 9.17 -7.48 4.30
N TYR A 86 9.38 -7.11 3.03
CA TYR A 86 9.72 -5.74 2.63
C TYR A 86 8.50 -4.89 2.25
N GLN A 87 7.29 -5.47 2.23
CA GLN A 87 6.06 -4.77 1.89
C GLN A 87 5.45 -4.12 3.13
N ILE A 88 5.02 -2.87 2.98
CA ILE A 88 4.55 -2.06 4.11
C ILE A 88 3.13 -1.50 3.87
N ALA A 89 2.37 -1.37 4.94
CA ALA A 89 1.17 -0.54 5.00
C ALA A 89 1.52 0.78 5.68
N MET A 90 1.10 1.90 5.09
CA MET A 90 1.33 3.24 5.63
C MET A 90 0.01 3.96 5.84
N GLU A 91 -0.23 4.42 7.06
CA GLU A 91 -1.36 5.29 7.41
C GLU A 91 -0.88 6.74 7.44
N ILE A 92 -1.66 7.66 6.85
CA ILE A 92 -1.36 9.09 6.86
C ILE A 92 -2.55 9.86 7.43
N ASP A 93 -2.39 10.46 8.60
CA ASP A 93 -3.36 11.42 9.14
C ASP A 93 -2.98 12.85 8.71
N SER A 94 -3.75 13.41 7.78
CA SER A 94 -3.53 14.75 7.23
C SER A 94 -4.04 15.90 8.12
N LEU A 95 -4.81 15.60 9.17
CA LEU A 95 -5.45 16.60 10.04
C LEU A 95 -5.02 16.51 11.52
N SER A 96 -4.24 15.48 11.88
CA SER A 96 -3.61 15.41 13.20
C SER A 96 -2.75 16.64 13.48
N LYS A 97 -3.00 17.30 14.61
CA LYS A 97 -2.15 18.37 15.11
C LYS A 97 -0.95 17.76 15.86
N ILE A 98 0.25 18.15 15.46
CA ILE A 98 1.51 17.87 16.17
C ILE A 98 1.57 18.71 17.45
#